data_AF-A0A843L1S2-F1
#
_entry.id   AF-A0A843L1S2-F1
#
_cell.length_a   1.000
_cell.length_b   1.000
_cell.length_c   1.000
_cell.angle_alpha   90.00
_cell.angle_beta   90.00
_cell.angle_gamma   90.00
#
_symmetry.space_group_name_H-M   'P 1'
#
loop_
_entity.id
_entity.type
_entity.pdbx_description
1 polymer ?
#
loop_
_entity_poly.entity_id
_entity_poly.type
_entity_poly.pdbx_seq_one_letter_code
_entity_poly.pdbx_strand_id
1 'polypeptide(L)'
;MSHLILLPTDFSEYSRMTADMVSGIPGEHEIILLHVAEGGSGSTRRIIGDHHSSSSSVEQSLEAEKGRLVARGNTVRTSILKADGRDIPGLILSYARKEQVDLIMLGARGKGFVEGLLLGSVSSKIVRNATTDVLITHHPGLVLPFQKSPEPKTNQTPLFSRVLYPVDFSKPCLERLSSLMARGIIDEIVLLHIIPNADSRKELDQAISGAYLQLQDLGKRYNESSTKVKLLLRFGKPAEMICTMALEEKATLVALPRLGASDFTRSLPIGSTAEEVVKKAKIPVCLLYPDITLEVSVRELEKDEFPLAEKVWAHYHQQKADSHTDRIFGVFVEGMLAAVARCRRHPDGLEVDGVFTLDDFRGRGYARDVMQPLVSACGNEILYMHSTLGLVEFYRQFGFEKIPEQNLPTTIKARFDFAMGEMQGSNVQPMMRRATDQ
;
A
#
# COMPACT_ATOMS: atom_id res chain seq x y z
N MET A 1 2.73 21.89 -15.94
CA MET A 1 4.08 21.56 -15.42
C MET A 1 4.50 20.29 -16.12
N SER A 2 5.76 20.19 -16.57
CA SER A 2 6.29 18.98 -17.18
C SER A 2 6.44 17.88 -16.13
N HIS A 3 6.05 16.65 -16.44
CA HIS A 3 6.20 15.52 -15.53
C HIS A 3 7.66 15.11 -15.39
N LEU A 4 8.11 14.80 -14.18
CA LEU A 4 9.48 14.39 -13.91
C LEU A 4 9.58 12.87 -13.76
N ILE A 5 10.29 12.22 -14.67
CA ILE A 5 10.45 10.77 -14.74
C ILE A 5 11.85 10.37 -14.27
N LEU A 6 11.94 9.55 -13.24
CA LEU A 6 13.19 8.93 -12.82
C LEU A 6 13.41 7.62 -13.57
N LEU A 7 14.55 7.51 -14.24
CA LEU A 7 14.94 6.32 -15.00
C LEU A 7 16.26 5.75 -14.45
N PRO A 8 16.20 4.78 -13.52
CA PRO A 8 17.39 4.07 -13.09
C PRO A 8 17.95 3.19 -14.21
N THR A 9 19.26 3.24 -14.42
CA THR A 9 19.97 2.41 -15.40
C THR A 9 21.16 1.68 -14.79
N ASP A 10 21.30 0.41 -15.16
CA ASP A 10 22.47 -0.43 -14.91
C ASP A 10 23.26 -0.69 -16.21
N PHE A 11 22.96 0.07 -17.26
CA PHE A 11 23.47 -0.06 -18.63
C PHE A 11 23.21 -1.44 -19.28
N SER A 12 22.29 -2.24 -18.73
CA SER A 12 21.85 -3.49 -19.36
C SER A 12 20.96 -3.23 -20.58
N GLU A 13 20.82 -4.21 -21.45
CA GLU A 13 19.87 -4.16 -22.56
C GLU A 13 18.43 -3.96 -22.08
N TYR A 14 18.05 -4.61 -20.98
CA TYR A 14 16.74 -4.41 -20.34
C TYR A 14 16.52 -2.95 -19.93
N SER A 15 17.52 -2.29 -19.33
CA SER A 15 17.41 -0.87 -18.96
C SER A 15 17.29 0.04 -20.19
N ARG A 16 18.01 -0.27 -21.28
CA ARG A 16 17.91 0.46 -22.56
C ARG A 16 16.54 0.30 -23.21
N MET A 17 16.00 -0.91 -23.25
CA MET A 17 14.66 -1.16 -23.78
C MET A 17 13.59 -0.46 -22.95
N THR A 18 13.77 -0.40 -21.63
CA THR A 18 12.91 0.40 -20.74
C THR A 18 13.00 1.88 -21.10
N ALA A 19 14.21 2.42 -21.24
CA ALA A 19 14.44 3.83 -21.59
C ALA A 19 13.81 4.21 -22.93
N ASP A 20 13.88 3.31 -23.91
CA ASP A 20 13.30 3.48 -25.23
C ASP A 20 11.78 3.67 -25.22
N MET A 21 11.08 3.14 -24.20
CA MET A 21 9.62 3.24 -24.07
C MET A 21 9.15 4.59 -23.51
N VAL A 22 10.04 5.44 -22.99
CA VAL A 22 9.68 6.77 -22.45
C VAL A 22 9.05 7.64 -23.54
N SER A 23 9.51 7.53 -24.79
CA SER A 23 8.93 8.25 -25.93
C SER A 23 7.45 7.89 -26.20
N GLY A 24 6.95 6.79 -25.64
CA GLY A 24 5.54 6.43 -25.68
C GLY A 24 4.69 7.06 -24.57
N ILE A 25 5.29 7.80 -23.63
CA ILE A 25 4.58 8.53 -22.58
C ILE A 25 4.10 9.87 -23.16
N PRO A 26 2.79 10.11 -23.20
CA PRO A 26 2.22 11.34 -23.73
C PRO A 26 2.48 12.53 -22.80
N GLY A 27 2.50 13.73 -23.38
CA GLY A 27 2.71 14.99 -22.66
C GLY A 27 4.20 15.35 -22.46
N GLU A 28 4.45 16.58 -22.05
CA GLU A 28 5.80 17.07 -21.77
C GLU A 28 6.36 16.45 -20.49
N HIS A 29 7.56 15.90 -20.60
CA HIS A 29 8.26 15.30 -19.47
C HIS A 29 9.78 15.56 -19.52
N GLU A 30 10.37 15.63 -18.34
CA GLU A 30 11.82 15.65 -18.14
C GLU A 30 12.26 14.30 -17.56
N ILE A 31 13.35 13.76 -18.08
CA ILE A 31 13.93 12.49 -17.62
C ILE A 31 15.15 12.77 -16.74
N ILE A 32 15.18 12.18 -15.56
CA ILE A 32 16.40 11.99 -14.79
C ILE A 32 16.94 10.60 -15.07
N LEU A 33 17.99 10.50 -15.88
CA LEU A 33 18.72 9.26 -16.09
C LEU A 33 19.70 9.04 -14.94
N LEU A 34 19.37 8.10 -14.06
CA LEU A 34 20.08 7.86 -12.80
C LEU A 34 20.89 6.56 -12.86
N HIS A 35 22.19 6.64 -12.57
CA HIS A 35 23.01 5.47 -12.28
C HIS A 35 23.43 5.43 -10.80
N VAL A 36 23.44 4.24 -10.20
CA VAL A 36 23.99 4.04 -8.85
C VAL A 36 25.25 3.19 -8.97
N ALA A 37 26.40 3.84 -8.77
CA ALA A 37 27.70 3.19 -8.81
C ALA A 37 27.93 2.41 -7.51
N GLU A 38 28.28 1.12 -7.62
CA GLU A 38 28.72 0.32 -6.48
C GLU A 38 30.05 0.91 -5.96
N GLY A 39 30.02 1.45 -4.73
CA GLY A 39 31.24 1.88 -4.05
C GLY A 39 32.08 0.64 -3.74
N GLY A 40 33.31 0.59 -4.24
CA GLY A 40 34.22 -0.52 -3.95
C GLY A 40 34.36 -0.70 -2.44
N SER A 41 33.83 -1.81 -1.92
CA SER A 41 34.08 -2.24 -0.55
C SER A 41 35.59 -2.46 -0.40
N GLY A 42 36.23 -1.59 0.37
CA GLY A 42 37.61 -1.76 0.77
C GLY A 42 37.76 -3.00 1.66
N SER A 43 38.05 -4.14 1.04
CA SER A 43 38.68 -5.28 1.72
C SER A 43 39.97 -5.64 0.99
N THR A 44 41.08 -5.11 1.52
CA THR A 44 42.45 -5.68 1.46
C THR A 44 42.92 -6.30 0.13
N ARG A 45 43.37 -5.46 -0.80
CA ARG A 45 44.66 -5.62 -1.53
C ARG A 45 44.98 -4.33 -2.29
N ARG A 46 45.62 -3.38 -1.59
CA ARG A 46 46.30 -2.26 -2.23
C ARG A 46 47.65 -2.76 -2.74
N ILE A 47 47.71 -3.14 -4.01
CA ILE A 47 48.97 -3.28 -4.75
C ILE A 47 48.89 -2.27 -5.90
N ILE A 48 49.65 -1.19 -5.73
CA ILE A 48 50.26 -0.26 -6.69
C ILE A 48 49.73 -0.34 -8.14
N GLY A 49 49.08 0.73 -8.60
CA GLY A 49 48.86 1.05 -10.03
C GLY A 49 47.44 1.53 -10.36
N ASP A 50 47.32 2.82 -10.70
CA ASP A 50 46.23 3.48 -11.45
C ASP A 50 44.76 3.07 -11.22
N HIS A 51 44.04 3.88 -10.44
CA HIS A 51 42.57 3.88 -10.43
C HIS A 51 42.00 5.29 -10.62
N HIS A 52 42.11 5.80 -11.85
CA HIS A 52 41.27 6.89 -12.37
C HIS A 52 40.30 6.41 -13.49
N SER A 53 40.27 5.11 -13.80
CA SER A 53 39.58 4.57 -14.99
C SER A 53 38.12 4.14 -14.79
N SER A 54 37.63 3.96 -13.55
CA SER A 54 36.28 3.43 -13.31
C SER A 54 35.17 4.49 -13.41
N SER A 55 35.41 5.70 -12.91
CA SER A 55 34.44 6.81 -13.02
C SER A 55 34.30 7.29 -14.45
N SER A 56 35.40 7.57 -15.17
CA SER A 56 35.31 8.06 -16.56
C SER A 56 34.49 7.18 -17.50
N SER A 57 34.47 5.85 -17.28
CA SER A 57 33.70 4.89 -18.08
C SER A 57 32.18 4.95 -17.80
N VAL A 58 31.79 5.18 -16.53
CA VAL A 58 30.38 5.30 -16.14
C VAL A 58 29.78 6.58 -16.71
N GLU A 59 30.45 7.72 -16.56
CA GLU A 59 29.93 8.99 -17.10
C GLU A 59 29.88 8.99 -18.64
N GLN A 60 30.83 8.32 -19.33
CA GLN A 60 30.74 8.09 -20.78
C GLN A 60 29.52 7.25 -21.16
N SER A 61 29.25 6.16 -20.44
CA SER A 61 28.09 5.30 -20.69
C SER A 61 26.78 6.04 -20.46
N LEU A 62 26.74 6.88 -19.43
CA LEU A 62 25.58 7.68 -19.07
C LEU A 62 25.31 8.80 -20.08
N GLU A 63 26.36 9.49 -20.54
CA GLU A 63 26.24 10.53 -21.57
C GLU A 63 25.86 9.93 -22.93
N ALA A 64 26.38 8.75 -23.28
CA ALA A 64 25.96 8.03 -24.47
C ALA A 64 24.45 7.71 -24.41
N GLU A 65 23.97 7.18 -23.29
CA GLU A 65 22.56 6.85 -23.10
C GLU A 65 21.65 8.09 -23.13
N LYS A 66 22.07 9.18 -22.47
CA LYS A 66 21.42 10.48 -22.57
C LYS A 66 21.35 10.96 -24.02
N GLY A 67 22.44 10.87 -24.78
CA GLY A 67 22.48 11.22 -26.19
C GLY A 67 21.45 10.46 -27.02
N ARG A 68 21.26 9.16 -26.75
CA ARG A 68 20.23 8.33 -27.43
C ARG A 68 18.81 8.81 -27.12
N LEU A 69 18.53 9.16 -25.87
CA LEU A 69 17.22 9.66 -25.46
C LEU A 69 16.94 11.07 -25.99
N VAL A 70 17.94 11.96 -25.99
CA VAL A 70 17.84 13.32 -26.57
C VAL A 70 17.60 13.25 -28.08
N ALA A 71 18.29 12.35 -28.80
CA ALA A 71 18.06 12.14 -30.23
C ALA A 71 16.63 11.67 -30.57
N ARG A 72 15.89 11.16 -29.57
CA ARG A 72 14.47 10.80 -29.68
C ARG A 72 13.50 11.90 -29.22
N GLY A 73 14.01 13.12 -28.98
CA GLY A 73 13.21 14.28 -28.61
C GLY A 73 12.91 14.42 -27.12
N ASN A 74 13.58 13.65 -26.25
CA ASN A 74 13.37 13.76 -24.81
C ASN A 74 14.29 14.81 -24.16
N THR A 75 13.79 15.51 -23.13
CA THR A 75 14.61 16.37 -22.26
C THR A 75 15.23 15.50 -21.17
N VAL A 76 16.56 15.43 -21.09
CA VAL A 76 17.26 14.48 -20.20
C VAL A 76 18.37 15.15 -19.40
N ARG A 77 18.32 15.00 -18.07
CA ARG A 77 19.45 15.25 -17.17
C ARG A 77 19.98 13.94 -16.58
N THR A 78 21.27 13.93 -16.23
CA THR A 78 21.96 12.75 -15.72
C THR A 78 22.34 12.92 -14.26
N SER A 79 22.32 11.81 -13.52
CA SER A 79 22.77 11.78 -12.12
C SER A 79 23.49 10.47 -11.82
N ILE A 80 24.55 10.57 -11.00
CA ILE A 80 25.30 9.42 -10.50
C ILE A 80 25.28 9.47 -8.98
N LEU A 81 24.80 8.40 -8.35
CA LEU A 81 24.87 8.20 -6.90
C LEU A 81 25.93 7.16 -6.58
N LYS A 82 26.57 7.30 -5.42
CA LYS A 82 27.47 6.28 -4.87
C LYS A 82 26.74 5.44 -3.84
N ALA A 83 26.89 4.12 -3.94
CA ALA A 83 26.21 3.21 -3.04
C ALA A 83 26.69 3.37 -1.58
N ASP A 84 27.98 3.59 -1.33
CA ASP A 84 28.59 3.85 -0.01
C ASP A 84 28.03 2.95 1.12
N GLY A 85 27.85 1.65 0.84
CA GLY A 85 27.29 0.67 1.78
C GLY A 85 25.77 0.71 1.97
N ARG A 86 25.06 1.65 1.33
CA ARG A 86 23.59 1.70 1.26
C ARG A 86 23.08 0.81 0.12
N ASP A 87 21.84 0.35 0.27
CA ASP A 87 21.21 -0.45 -0.76
C ASP A 87 20.76 0.40 -1.95
N ILE A 88 21.00 -0.10 -3.17
CA ILE A 88 20.68 0.60 -4.42
C ILE A 88 19.20 1.04 -4.48
N PRO A 89 18.21 0.21 -4.10
CA PRO A 89 16.80 0.61 -4.18
C PRO A 89 16.46 1.72 -3.17
N GLY A 90 17.00 1.68 -1.96
CA GLY A 90 16.83 2.74 -0.97
C GLY A 90 17.38 4.08 -1.46
N LEU A 91 18.52 4.06 -2.15
CA LEU A 91 19.09 5.24 -2.80
C LEU A 91 18.18 5.82 -3.88
N ILE A 92 17.71 4.99 -4.80
CA ILE A 92 16.78 5.40 -5.86
C ILE A 92 15.52 6.03 -5.25
N LEU A 93 14.92 5.40 -4.23
CA LEU A 93 13.72 5.91 -3.55
C LEU A 93 13.98 7.23 -2.82
N SER A 94 15.11 7.35 -2.14
CA SER A 94 15.49 8.59 -1.46
C SER A 94 15.71 9.74 -2.45
N TYR A 95 16.30 9.43 -3.60
CA TYR A 95 16.54 10.39 -4.67
C TYR A 95 15.23 10.80 -5.35
N ALA A 96 14.35 9.83 -5.64
CA ALA A 96 13.00 10.06 -6.14
C ALA A 96 12.21 11.02 -5.26
N ARG A 97 12.22 10.82 -3.93
CA ARG A 97 11.57 11.72 -2.98
C ARG A 97 12.20 13.11 -2.95
N LYS A 98 13.54 13.17 -2.97
CA LYS A 98 14.28 14.45 -2.94
C LYS A 98 13.97 15.30 -4.18
N GLU A 99 13.94 14.69 -5.34
CA GLU A 99 13.67 15.38 -6.62
C GLU A 99 12.17 15.53 -6.90
N GLN A 100 11.28 15.02 -6.02
CA GLN A 100 9.83 15.05 -6.17
C GLN A 100 9.36 14.49 -7.53
N VAL A 101 9.88 13.32 -7.89
CA VAL A 101 9.58 12.70 -9.19
C VAL A 101 8.13 12.19 -9.24
N ASP A 102 7.47 12.36 -10.38
CA ASP A 102 6.09 11.96 -10.61
C ASP A 102 5.96 10.47 -10.99
N LEU A 103 7.04 9.91 -11.55
CA LEU A 103 7.07 8.53 -12.03
C LEU A 103 8.47 7.94 -11.89
N ILE A 104 8.58 6.73 -11.34
CA ILE A 104 9.79 5.92 -11.45
C ILE A 104 9.56 4.86 -12.52
N MET A 105 10.41 4.82 -13.55
CA MET A 105 10.31 3.86 -14.64
C MET A 105 11.50 2.91 -14.64
N LEU A 106 11.23 1.60 -14.62
CA LEU A 106 12.25 0.57 -14.55
C LEU A 106 11.80 -0.73 -15.22
N GLY A 107 12.77 -1.50 -15.70
CA GLY A 107 12.52 -2.84 -16.22
C GLY A 107 12.08 -3.79 -15.10
N ALA A 108 11.23 -4.76 -15.44
CA ALA A 108 10.93 -5.88 -14.55
C ALA A 108 12.21 -6.70 -14.22
N ARG A 109 13.24 -6.62 -15.07
CA ARG A 109 14.51 -7.32 -14.98
C ARG A 109 15.68 -6.36 -15.25
N GLY A 110 16.86 -6.73 -14.79
CA GLY A 110 18.12 -6.02 -15.01
C GLY A 110 19.29 -6.98 -15.18
N LYS A 111 20.50 -6.47 -14.98
CA LYS A 111 21.77 -7.22 -15.07
C LYS A 111 21.77 -8.43 -14.12
N GLY A 112 22.12 -9.61 -14.62
CA GLY A 112 22.33 -10.84 -13.82
C GLY A 112 21.11 -11.72 -13.55
N PHE A 113 19.98 -11.51 -14.27
CA PHE A 113 18.77 -12.32 -14.09
C PHE A 113 18.90 -13.76 -14.65
N VAL A 114 18.39 -14.75 -13.90
CA VAL A 114 18.24 -16.17 -14.30
C VAL A 114 16.76 -16.47 -14.58
N GLU A 115 16.48 -17.28 -15.60
CA GLU A 115 15.15 -17.48 -16.19
C GLU A 115 14.07 -18.03 -15.23
N GLY A 116 12.83 -17.56 -15.39
CA GLY A 116 11.65 -17.97 -14.59
C GLY A 116 10.98 -16.81 -13.84
N LEU A 117 9.89 -16.26 -14.38
CA LEU A 117 8.85 -15.37 -13.81
C LEU A 117 9.09 -14.49 -12.54
N LEU A 118 10.30 -13.99 -12.29
CA LEU A 118 10.60 -13.17 -11.11
C LEU A 118 10.89 -11.72 -11.48
N LEU A 119 10.38 -10.81 -10.64
CA LEU A 119 10.73 -9.39 -10.64
C LEU A 119 12.17 -9.25 -10.08
N GLY A 120 13.00 -8.42 -10.70
CA GLY A 120 14.37 -8.16 -10.26
C GLY A 120 14.42 -7.61 -8.82
N SER A 121 15.54 -7.83 -8.12
CA SER A 121 15.70 -7.42 -6.71
C SER A 121 15.48 -5.92 -6.50
N VAL A 122 16.00 -5.09 -7.41
CA VAL A 122 15.78 -3.64 -7.41
C VAL A 122 14.30 -3.33 -7.64
N SER A 123 13.72 -3.84 -8.72
CA SER A 123 12.33 -3.55 -9.08
C SER A 123 11.34 -4.00 -8.00
N SER A 124 11.57 -5.15 -7.38
CA SER A 124 10.77 -5.66 -6.25
C SER A 124 10.81 -4.74 -5.03
N LYS A 125 12.00 -4.26 -4.66
CA LYS A 125 12.15 -3.31 -3.55
C LYS A 125 11.53 -1.94 -3.87
N ILE A 126 11.65 -1.44 -5.09
CA ILE A 126 10.99 -0.19 -5.52
C ILE A 126 9.47 -0.32 -5.43
N VAL A 127 8.90 -1.38 -6.04
CA VAL A 127 7.45 -1.67 -6.03
C VAL A 127 6.88 -1.84 -4.62
N ARG A 128 7.68 -2.22 -3.63
CA ARG A 128 7.20 -2.34 -2.25
C ARG A 128 7.28 -1.04 -1.44
N ASN A 129 8.18 -0.12 -1.81
CA ASN A 129 8.57 1.01 -0.94
C ASN A 129 8.46 2.38 -1.61
N ALA A 130 8.04 2.45 -2.88
CA ALA A 130 7.77 3.71 -3.55
C ALA A 130 6.60 4.46 -2.89
N THR A 131 6.61 5.78 -3.06
CA THR A 131 5.55 6.71 -2.63
C THR A 131 5.08 7.56 -3.80
N THR A 132 5.44 7.18 -5.02
CA THR A 132 5.11 7.83 -6.29
C THR A 132 4.79 6.74 -7.30
N ASP A 133 4.14 7.07 -8.42
CA ASP A 133 3.73 6.10 -9.42
C ASP A 133 4.97 5.32 -9.94
N VAL A 134 4.80 4.03 -10.24
CA VAL A 134 5.87 3.16 -10.73
C VAL A 134 5.45 2.47 -12.01
N LEU A 135 6.22 2.66 -13.09
CA LEU A 135 6.02 1.96 -14.36
C LEU A 135 7.05 0.84 -14.51
N ILE A 136 6.57 -0.40 -14.50
CA ILE A 136 7.36 -1.61 -14.73
C ILE A 136 7.20 -2.06 -16.18
N THR A 137 8.29 -2.12 -16.94
CA THR A 137 8.25 -2.62 -18.33
C THR A 137 8.67 -4.08 -18.41
N HIS A 138 7.98 -4.85 -19.25
CA HIS A 138 8.21 -6.28 -19.45
C HIS A 138 8.75 -6.56 -20.86
N HIS A 139 9.87 -7.29 -20.95
CA HIS A 139 10.56 -7.60 -22.21
C HIS A 139 10.71 -9.12 -22.40
N PRO A 140 9.62 -9.86 -22.73
CA PRO A 140 9.61 -11.32 -22.73
C PRO A 140 10.37 -12.01 -23.91
N GLY A 141 11.08 -11.26 -24.77
CA GLY A 141 11.65 -11.76 -26.03
C GLY A 141 13.15 -12.05 -26.09
N LEU A 142 13.91 -11.88 -25.00
CA LEU A 142 15.39 -11.97 -25.02
C LEU A 142 15.98 -13.40 -24.94
N VAL A 143 15.19 -14.43 -25.27
CA VAL A 143 15.60 -15.85 -25.13
C VAL A 143 16.39 -16.38 -26.36
N LEU A 144 16.55 -15.60 -27.44
CA LEU A 144 17.37 -16.02 -28.58
C LEU A 144 18.69 -15.24 -28.61
N PRO A 145 19.85 -15.90 -28.39
CA PRO A 145 21.13 -15.26 -28.64
C PRO A 145 21.25 -15.01 -30.15
N PHE A 146 21.59 -13.78 -30.55
CA PHE A 146 21.83 -13.35 -31.93
C PHE A 146 20.61 -13.05 -32.83
N GLN A 147 19.69 -12.21 -32.38
CA GLN A 147 19.07 -11.27 -33.30
C GLN A 147 19.42 -9.85 -32.87
N LYS A 148 20.13 -9.11 -33.73
CA LYS A 148 20.19 -7.64 -33.64
C LYS A 148 18.76 -7.17 -33.37
N SER A 149 18.58 -6.41 -32.30
CA SER A 149 17.30 -5.74 -32.03
C SER A 149 16.85 -5.11 -33.35
N PRO A 150 15.65 -5.40 -33.87
CA PRO A 150 15.16 -4.72 -35.06
C PRO A 150 15.25 -3.22 -34.78
N GLU A 151 15.70 -2.44 -35.77
CA GLU A 151 15.74 -0.98 -35.65
C GLU A 151 14.44 -0.48 -35.02
N PRO A 152 14.50 0.47 -34.07
CA PRO A 152 13.31 0.94 -33.38
C PRO A 152 12.32 1.41 -34.43
N LYS A 153 11.20 0.68 -34.57
CA LYS A 153 10.13 1.10 -35.46
C LYS A 153 9.69 2.48 -35.00
N THR A 154 9.82 3.46 -35.89
CA THR A 154 9.48 4.87 -35.68
C THR A 154 8.00 5.10 -35.30
N ASN A 155 7.15 4.07 -35.46
CA ASN A 155 5.77 4.03 -34.95
C ASN A 155 5.66 3.07 -33.75
N GLN A 156 6.23 3.41 -32.60
CA GLN A 156 5.84 2.74 -31.36
C GLN A 156 4.44 3.23 -30.97
N THR A 157 3.51 2.30 -30.77
CA THR A 157 2.18 2.62 -30.24
C THR A 157 2.34 3.32 -28.88
N PRO A 158 1.73 4.50 -28.66
CA PRO A 158 1.82 5.20 -27.38
C PRO A 158 1.40 4.31 -26.21
N LEU A 159 2.07 4.44 -25.06
CA LEU A 159 1.82 3.60 -23.88
C LEU A 159 0.38 3.73 -23.37
N PHE A 160 -0.19 4.92 -23.48
CA PHE A 160 -1.53 5.24 -22.98
C PHE A 160 -2.63 5.17 -24.06
N SER A 161 -2.34 4.64 -25.25
CA SER A 161 -3.36 4.56 -26.30
C SER A 161 -4.48 3.56 -25.95
N ARG A 162 -4.16 2.45 -25.27
CA ARG A 162 -5.17 1.49 -24.80
C ARG A 162 -4.83 0.95 -23.41
N VAL A 163 -5.41 1.55 -22.39
CA VAL A 163 -5.13 1.21 -20.98
C VAL A 163 -6.16 0.20 -20.47
N LEU A 164 -5.70 -0.95 -19.96
CA LEU A 164 -6.54 -1.86 -19.18
C LEU A 164 -6.48 -1.45 -17.71
N TYR A 165 -7.63 -1.12 -17.12
CA TYR A 165 -7.75 -0.67 -15.73
C TYR A 165 -8.67 -1.63 -14.95
N PRO A 166 -8.12 -2.47 -14.05
CA PRO A 166 -8.92 -3.31 -13.17
C PRO A 166 -9.70 -2.46 -12.16
N VAL A 167 -10.98 -2.75 -11.98
CA VAL A 167 -11.87 -2.01 -11.07
C VAL A 167 -12.40 -2.95 -9.98
N ASP A 168 -12.14 -2.63 -8.72
CA ASP A 168 -12.70 -3.33 -7.55
C ASP A 168 -13.69 -2.47 -6.74
N PHE A 169 -14.00 -1.27 -7.26
CA PHE A 169 -14.89 -0.25 -6.67
C PHE A 169 -14.44 0.29 -5.30
N SER A 170 -13.24 -0.05 -4.85
CA SER A 170 -12.67 0.52 -3.62
C SER A 170 -12.32 2.00 -3.80
N LYS A 171 -12.27 2.74 -2.69
CA LYS A 171 -11.87 4.15 -2.67
C LYS A 171 -10.52 4.40 -3.39
N PRO A 172 -9.42 3.65 -3.10
CA PRO A 172 -8.17 3.79 -3.83
C PRO A 172 -8.29 3.59 -5.35
N CYS A 173 -9.11 2.62 -5.77
CA CYS A 173 -9.38 2.36 -7.19
C CYS A 173 -10.10 3.53 -7.85
N LEU A 174 -11.18 4.02 -7.25
CA LEU A 174 -12.00 5.07 -7.86
C LEU A 174 -11.26 6.42 -7.88
N GLU A 175 -10.55 6.78 -6.81
CA GLU A 175 -9.76 8.02 -6.75
C GLU A 175 -8.62 8.02 -7.77
N ARG A 176 -7.91 6.89 -7.92
CA ARG A 176 -6.82 6.78 -8.90
C ARG A 176 -7.34 6.73 -10.33
N LEU A 177 -8.48 6.07 -10.59
CA LEU A 177 -9.13 6.11 -11.89
C LEU A 177 -9.51 7.55 -12.26
N SER A 178 -10.13 8.30 -11.33
CA SER A 178 -10.49 9.70 -11.56
C SER A 178 -9.25 10.56 -11.88
N SER A 179 -8.18 10.39 -11.10
CA SER A 179 -6.92 11.11 -11.31
C SER A 179 -6.28 10.78 -12.66
N LEU A 180 -6.34 9.50 -13.06
CA LEU A 180 -5.80 9.03 -14.33
C LEU A 180 -6.59 9.58 -15.52
N MET A 181 -7.93 9.53 -15.46
CA MET A 181 -8.83 10.06 -16.49
C MET A 181 -8.68 11.59 -16.65
N ALA A 182 -8.51 12.31 -15.54
CA ALA A 182 -8.32 13.76 -15.55
C ALA A 182 -7.06 14.23 -16.28
N ARG A 183 -6.06 13.36 -16.50
CA ARG A 183 -4.87 13.69 -17.29
C ARG A 183 -5.18 13.88 -18.78
N GLY A 184 -6.28 13.32 -19.30
CA GLY A 184 -6.69 13.48 -20.70
C GLY A 184 -5.72 12.85 -21.72
N ILE A 185 -4.86 11.92 -21.27
CA ILE A 185 -3.79 11.33 -22.07
C ILE A 185 -4.13 9.94 -22.64
N ILE A 186 -5.35 9.45 -22.40
CA ILE A 186 -5.76 8.09 -22.76
C ILE A 186 -6.72 8.13 -23.94
N ASP A 187 -6.41 7.40 -25.00
CA ASP A 187 -7.31 7.30 -26.17
C ASP A 187 -8.47 6.33 -25.89
N GLU A 188 -8.17 5.13 -25.40
CA GLU A 188 -9.15 4.13 -24.98
C GLU A 188 -8.79 3.52 -23.61
N ILE A 189 -9.77 3.42 -22.72
CA ILE A 189 -9.65 2.70 -21.45
C ILE A 189 -10.62 1.51 -21.40
N VAL A 190 -10.10 0.37 -20.98
CA VAL A 190 -10.88 -0.85 -20.74
C VAL A 190 -11.02 -1.03 -19.23
N LEU A 191 -12.20 -0.74 -18.69
CA LEU A 191 -12.54 -0.96 -17.29
C LEU A 191 -12.93 -2.42 -17.09
N LEU A 192 -12.12 -3.16 -16.34
CA LEU A 192 -12.29 -4.60 -16.11
C LEU A 192 -12.67 -4.87 -14.65
N HIS A 193 -13.91 -5.30 -14.40
CA HIS A 193 -14.29 -5.87 -13.11
C HIS A 193 -14.20 -7.40 -13.16
N ILE A 194 -13.70 -7.99 -12.08
CA ILE A 194 -13.52 -9.44 -11.94
C ILE A 194 -14.23 -9.93 -10.70
N ILE A 195 -15.14 -10.88 -10.89
CA ILE A 195 -15.81 -11.60 -9.80
C ILE A 195 -14.94 -12.82 -9.45
N PRO A 196 -14.32 -12.86 -8.25
CA PRO A 196 -13.32 -13.87 -7.93
C PRO A 196 -13.91 -15.25 -7.63
N ASN A 197 -15.05 -15.28 -6.93
CA ASN A 197 -15.75 -16.48 -6.46
C ASN A 197 -17.25 -16.18 -6.34
N ALA A 198 -18.08 -17.22 -6.46
CA ALA A 198 -19.46 -17.26 -5.99
C ALA A 198 -19.78 -18.68 -5.50
N ASP A 199 -20.31 -18.82 -4.28
CA ASP A 199 -20.54 -20.14 -3.67
C ASP A 199 -21.87 -20.76 -4.13
N SER A 200 -22.74 -19.94 -4.75
CA SER A 200 -23.99 -20.39 -5.36
C SER A 200 -24.33 -19.61 -6.64
N ARG A 201 -25.21 -20.19 -7.47
CA ARG A 201 -25.75 -19.50 -8.65
C ARG A 201 -26.47 -18.20 -8.29
N LYS A 202 -27.20 -18.18 -7.17
CA LYS A 202 -27.91 -17.00 -6.70
C LYS A 202 -26.95 -15.87 -6.33
N GLU A 203 -25.87 -16.20 -5.61
CA GLU A 203 -24.82 -15.22 -5.28
C GLU A 203 -24.10 -14.72 -6.53
N LEU A 204 -23.84 -15.60 -7.50
CA LEU A 204 -23.24 -15.21 -8.77
C LEU A 204 -24.13 -14.22 -9.53
N ASP A 205 -25.43 -14.51 -9.66
CA ASP A 205 -26.39 -13.63 -10.35
C ASP A 205 -26.49 -12.27 -9.66
N GLN A 206 -26.45 -12.23 -8.32
CA GLN A 206 -26.42 -11.01 -7.53
C GLN A 206 -25.12 -10.22 -7.73
N ALA A 207 -23.97 -10.89 -7.70
CA ALA A 207 -22.66 -10.29 -7.92
C ALA A 207 -22.55 -9.69 -9.33
N ILE A 208 -23.02 -10.41 -10.35
CA ILE A 208 -23.06 -9.94 -11.75
C ILE A 208 -23.94 -8.70 -11.85
N SER A 209 -25.17 -8.76 -11.31
CA SER A 209 -26.12 -7.65 -11.41
C SER A 209 -25.61 -6.39 -10.71
N GLY A 210 -25.05 -6.53 -9.50
CA GLY A 210 -24.45 -5.42 -8.75
C GLY A 210 -23.26 -4.82 -9.46
N ALA A 211 -22.30 -5.65 -9.88
CA ALA A 211 -21.11 -5.20 -10.60
C ALA A 211 -21.45 -4.52 -11.94
N TYR A 212 -22.46 -5.03 -12.65
CA TYR A 212 -22.90 -4.45 -13.92
C TYR A 212 -23.44 -3.03 -13.73
N LEU A 213 -24.27 -2.79 -12.71
CA LEU A 213 -24.79 -1.47 -12.39
C LEU A 213 -23.67 -0.49 -12.02
N GLN A 214 -22.71 -0.93 -11.19
CA GLN A 214 -21.57 -0.08 -10.80
C GLN A 214 -20.65 0.23 -11.99
N LEU A 215 -20.36 -0.74 -12.86
CA LEU A 215 -19.59 -0.50 -14.09
C LEU A 215 -20.31 0.46 -15.03
N GLN A 216 -21.63 0.33 -15.19
CA GLN A 216 -22.41 1.26 -16.00
C GLN A 216 -22.36 2.69 -15.45
N ASP A 217 -22.43 2.87 -14.14
CA ASP A 217 -22.29 4.20 -13.51
C ASP A 217 -20.93 4.82 -13.84
N LEU A 218 -19.85 4.04 -13.72
CA LEU A 218 -18.51 4.50 -14.14
C LEU A 218 -18.45 4.84 -15.62
N GLY A 219 -19.04 4.00 -16.48
CA GLY A 219 -19.10 4.27 -17.92
C GLY A 219 -19.81 5.59 -18.24
N LYS A 220 -20.95 5.85 -17.58
CA LYS A 220 -21.69 7.12 -17.72
C LYS A 220 -20.87 8.31 -17.23
N ARG A 221 -20.19 8.18 -16.09
CA ARG A 221 -19.36 9.23 -15.48
C ARG A 221 -18.27 9.74 -16.42
N TYR A 222 -17.72 8.87 -17.26
CA TYR A 222 -16.65 9.21 -18.19
C TYR A 222 -17.11 9.31 -19.65
N ASN A 223 -18.42 9.28 -19.91
CA ASN A 223 -18.98 9.32 -21.27
C ASN A 223 -18.71 10.64 -22.01
N GLU A 224 -18.51 11.74 -21.26
CA GLU A 224 -18.20 13.07 -21.81
C GLU A 224 -16.70 13.32 -21.98
N SER A 225 -15.85 12.36 -21.58
CA SER A 225 -14.41 12.47 -21.78
C SER A 225 -14.02 12.19 -23.24
N SER A 226 -12.88 12.73 -23.68
CA SER A 226 -12.29 12.37 -24.98
C SER A 226 -11.81 10.92 -25.05
N THR A 227 -11.74 10.24 -23.90
CA THR A 227 -11.31 8.85 -23.77
C THR A 227 -12.48 7.92 -24.07
N LYS A 228 -12.28 7.00 -25.00
CA LYS A 228 -13.24 5.92 -25.27
C LYS A 228 -13.24 4.93 -24.11
N VAL A 229 -14.40 4.67 -23.52
CA VAL A 229 -14.55 3.74 -22.39
C VAL A 229 -15.18 2.43 -22.85
N LYS A 230 -14.49 1.31 -22.60
CA LYS A 230 -15.01 -0.05 -22.77
C LYS A 230 -15.18 -0.72 -21.41
N LEU A 231 -16.35 -1.31 -21.16
CA LEU A 231 -16.66 -2.02 -19.90
C LEU A 231 -16.55 -3.53 -20.10
N LEU A 232 -15.86 -4.21 -19.19
CA LEU A 232 -15.73 -5.67 -19.19
C LEU A 232 -16.00 -6.25 -17.80
N LEU A 233 -16.79 -7.31 -17.77
CA LEU A 233 -17.02 -8.14 -16.60
C LEU A 233 -16.47 -9.54 -16.88
N ARG A 234 -15.68 -10.08 -15.95
CA ARG A 234 -15.11 -11.43 -16.02
C ARG A 234 -15.25 -12.16 -14.70
N PHE A 235 -15.12 -13.49 -14.75
CA PHE A 235 -15.11 -14.36 -13.58
C PHE A 235 -13.79 -15.12 -13.51
N GLY A 236 -13.20 -15.22 -12.32
CA GLY A 236 -11.97 -15.98 -12.08
C GLY A 236 -10.96 -15.26 -11.21
N LYS A 237 -9.75 -15.80 -11.12
CA LYS A 237 -8.69 -15.24 -10.27
C LYS A 237 -8.24 -13.86 -10.79
N PRO A 238 -8.26 -12.79 -9.96
CA PRO A 238 -8.03 -11.43 -10.41
C PRO A 238 -6.75 -11.23 -11.22
N ALA A 239 -5.58 -11.59 -10.68
CA ALA A 239 -4.31 -11.33 -11.36
C ALA A 239 -4.17 -12.09 -12.70
N GLU A 240 -4.61 -13.35 -12.75
CA GLU A 240 -4.59 -14.18 -13.98
C GLU A 240 -5.50 -13.60 -15.06
N MET A 241 -6.70 -13.15 -14.66
CA MET A 241 -7.67 -12.56 -15.57
C MET A 241 -7.20 -11.19 -16.08
N ILE A 242 -6.60 -10.35 -15.22
CA ILE A 242 -6.00 -9.07 -15.64
C ILE A 242 -4.94 -9.30 -16.71
N CYS A 243 -4.02 -10.25 -16.49
CA CYS A 243 -2.94 -10.53 -17.44
C CYS A 243 -3.46 -11.11 -18.76
N THR A 244 -4.46 -11.99 -18.70
CA THR A 244 -5.10 -12.58 -19.88
C THR A 244 -5.83 -11.51 -20.68
N MET A 245 -6.68 -10.72 -20.02
CA MET A 245 -7.47 -9.69 -20.69
C MET A 245 -6.61 -8.57 -21.25
N ALA A 246 -5.49 -8.22 -20.61
CA ALA A 246 -4.54 -7.25 -21.16
C ALA A 246 -4.08 -7.64 -22.57
N LEU A 247 -3.87 -8.93 -22.83
CA LEU A 247 -3.45 -9.44 -24.15
C LEU A 247 -4.62 -9.56 -25.12
N GLU A 248 -5.75 -10.10 -24.69
CA GLU A 248 -6.96 -10.25 -25.53
C GLU A 248 -7.50 -8.89 -25.99
N GLU A 249 -7.49 -7.91 -25.09
CA GLU A 249 -7.84 -6.53 -25.36
C GLU A 249 -6.70 -5.72 -25.94
N LYS A 250 -5.57 -6.34 -26.32
CA LYS A 250 -4.44 -5.65 -26.98
C LYS A 250 -4.08 -4.34 -26.25
N ALA A 251 -4.12 -4.36 -24.93
CA ALA A 251 -3.79 -3.20 -24.12
C ALA A 251 -2.30 -2.88 -24.29
N THR A 252 -1.97 -1.60 -24.30
CA THR A 252 -0.58 -1.12 -24.34
C THR A 252 -0.01 -0.96 -22.93
N LEU A 253 -0.89 -0.84 -21.93
CA LEU A 253 -0.55 -0.65 -20.52
C LEU A 253 -1.63 -1.28 -19.63
N VAL A 254 -1.22 -1.95 -18.56
CA VAL A 254 -2.10 -2.17 -17.40
C VAL A 254 -1.85 -1.06 -16.39
N ALA A 255 -2.88 -0.33 -15.99
CA ALA A 255 -2.78 0.65 -14.90
C ALA A 255 -3.66 0.19 -13.73
N LEU A 256 -3.11 0.14 -12.52
CA LEU A 256 -3.84 -0.29 -11.33
C LEU A 256 -3.27 0.34 -10.05
N PRO A 257 -4.12 0.61 -9.05
CA PRO A 257 -3.64 1.03 -7.74
C PRO A 257 -2.73 -0.04 -7.11
N ARG A 258 -1.74 0.39 -6.32
CA ARG A 258 -0.90 -0.54 -5.57
C ARG A 258 -1.65 -1.32 -4.47
N LEU A 259 -2.82 -0.83 -4.04
CA LEU A 259 -3.64 -1.43 -2.97
C LEU A 259 -5.10 -1.51 -3.44
N GLY A 260 -5.74 -2.65 -3.18
CA GLY A 260 -7.16 -2.86 -3.46
C GLY A 260 -8.02 -2.83 -2.20
N ALA A 261 -9.31 -3.17 -2.36
CA ALA A 261 -10.36 -3.11 -1.34
C ALA A 261 -10.00 -3.77 0.01
N SER A 262 -9.30 -4.91 -0.02
CA SER A 262 -8.94 -5.66 1.19
C SER A 262 -7.69 -5.15 1.89
N ASP A 263 -6.89 -4.31 1.22
CA ASP A 263 -5.50 -4.08 1.59
C ASP A 263 -5.23 -2.61 1.97
N PHE A 264 -6.09 -1.68 1.58
CA PHE A 264 -5.82 -0.24 1.73
C PHE A 264 -6.00 0.31 3.15
N THR A 265 -6.81 -0.36 3.98
CA THR A 265 -6.91 -0.08 5.42
C THR A 265 -5.74 -0.69 6.20
N ARG A 266 -5.06 -1.69 5.61
CA ARG A 266 -3.92 -2.40 6.20
C ARG A 266 -2.62 -1.66 5.93
N SER A 267 -1.61 -1.88 6.79
CA SER A 267 -0.26 -1.31 6.60
C SER A 267 0.58 -2.13 5.61
N LEU A 268 0.02 -2.45 4.44
CA LEU A 268 0.69 -3.29 3.44
C LEU A 268 1.51 -2.45 2.44
N PRO A 269 2.69 -2.94 2.01
CA PRO A 269 3.51 -2.27 1.00
C PRO A 269 2.88 -2.31 -0.40
N ILE A 270 2.23 -3.43 -0.75
CA ILE A 270 1.54 -3.65 -2.02
C ILE A 270 0.46 -4.72 -1.80
N GLY A 271 -0.66 -4.61 -2.53
CA GLY A 271 -1.74 -5.57 -2.50
C GLY A 271 -1.44 -6.82 -3.32
N SER A 272 -2.04 -7.94 -2.93
CA SER A 272 -1.74 -9.26 -3.52
C SER A 272 -1.94 -9.29 -5.05
N THR A 273 -3.08 -8.76 -5.52
CA THR A 273 -3.40 -8.71 -6.95
C THR A 273 -2.41 -7.84 -7.72
N ALA A 274 -2.09 -6.66 -7.20
CA ALA A 274 -1.13 -5.74 -7.84
C ALA A 274 0.27 -6.37 -7.94
N GLU A 275 0.73 -7.02 -6.87
CA GLU A 275 2.02 -7.70 -6.85
C GLU A 275 2.07 -8.86 -7.87
N GLU A 276 1.02 -9.68 -7.95
CA GLU A 276 0.96 -10.78 -8.91
C GLU A 276 0.89 -10.29 -10.36
N VAL A 277 0.13 -9.23 -10.65
CA VAL A 277 0.05 -8.63 -11.98
C VAL A 277 1.43 -8.13 -12.42
N VAL A 278 2.13 -7.39 -11.57
CA VAL A 278 3.49 -6.91 -11.87
C VAL A 278 4.49 -8.05 -12.09
N LYS A 279 4.27 -9.23 -11.53
CA LYS A 279 5.13 -10.39 -11.79
C LYS A 279 4.80 -11.12 -13.09
N LYS A 280 3.50 -11.23 -13.42
CA LYS A 280 3.00 -12.12 -14.48
C LYS A 280 2.69 -11.41 -15.80
N ALA A 281 2.51 -10.09 -15.80
CA ALA A 281 2.17 -9.33 -17.00
C ALA A 281 3.22 -9.50 -18.11
N LYS A 282 2.76 -9.45 -19.36
CA LYS A 282 3.61 -9.48 -20.56
C LYS A 282 3.70 -8.12 -21.26
N ILE A 283 2.98 -7.13 -20.75
CA ILE A 283 2.98 -5.74 -21.19
C ILE A 283 3.36 -4.85 -20.01
N PRO A 284 3.70 -3.57 -20.22
CA PRO A 284 3.99 -2.65 -19.12
C PRO A 284 2.86 -2.56 -18.09
N VAL A 285 3.24 -2.34 -16.84
CA VAL A 285 2.33 -2.17 -15.71
C VAL A 285 2.65 -0.87 -14.98
N CYS A 286 1.69 0.06 -14.92
CA CYS A 286 1.77 1.27 -14.12
C CYS A 286 1.04 1.04 -12.79
N LEU A 287 1.81 0.92 -11.73
CA LEU A 287 1.30 0.94 -10.36
C LEU A 287 1.08 2.39 -9.94
N LEU A 288 -0.18 2.70 -9.64
CA LEU A 288 -0.59 4.01 -9.17
C LEU A 288 -0.47 4.03 -7.65
N TYR A 289 0.31 4.98 -7.11
CA TYR A 289 0.49 5.14 -5.67
C TYR A 289 -0.45 6.22 -5.15
N PRO A 290 -1.54 5.83 -4.45
CA PRO A 290 -2.40 6.80 -3.84
C PRO A 290 -1.79 7.43 -2.59
N ASP A 291 -1.99 8.74 -2.46
CA ASP A 291 -2.07 9.41 -1.16
C ASP A 291 -3.37 8.95 -0.50
N ILE A 292 -3.31 7.84 0.23
CA ILE A 292 -4.49 7.30 0.91
C ILE A 292 -4.72 8.11 2.18
N THR A 293 -5.75 8.95 2.15
CA THR A 293 -6.28 9.56 3.37
C THR A 293 -7.43 8.72 3.89
N LEU A 294 -7.23 8.08 5.04
CA LEU A 294 -8.25 7.27 5.68
C LEU A 294 -9.19 8.16 6.49
N GLU A 295 -10.49 7.96 6.33
CA GLU A 295 -11.49 8.55 7.23
C GLU A 295 -11.44 7.82 8.56
N VAL A 296 -11.15 8.57 9.64
CA VAL A 296 -11.09 8.04 11.01
C VAL A 296 -12.08 8.82 11.86
N SER A 297 -12.98 8.11 12.54
CA SER A 297 -13.89 8.69 13.52
C SER A 297 -13.79 7.93 14.84
N VAL A 298 -14.03 8.64 15.95
CA VAL A 298 -14.01 8.05 17.29
C VAL A 298 -15.29 8.45 18.01
N ARG A 299 -16.01 7.47 18.55
CA ARG A 299 -17.29 7.71 19.22
C ARG A 299 -17.66 6.60 20.19
N GLU A 300 -18.62 6.89 21.05
CA GLU A 300 -19.35 5.86 21.79
C GLU A 300 -20.22 5.05 20.80
N LEU A 301 -20.30 3.74 21.04
CA LEU A 301 -21.15 2.82 20.29
C LEU A 301 -22.58 2.90 20.84
N GLU A 302 -23.53 2.87 19.93
CA GLU A 302 -24.92 2.65 20.29
C GLU A 302 -25.12 1.19 20.73
N LYS A 303 -26.17 0.93 21.51
CA LYS A 303 -26.40 -0.40 22.13
C LYS A 303 -26.58 -1.52 21.10
N ASP A 304 -27.16 -1.20 19.94
CA ASP A 304 -27.33 -2.14 18.82
C ASP A 304 -26.01 -2.41 18.06
N GLU A 305 -24.97 -1.61 18.29
CA GLU A 305 -23.63 -1.79 17.71
C GLU A 305 -22.69 -2.63 18.58
N PHE A 306 -23.09 -2.98 19.81
CA PHE A 306 -22.29 -3.80 20.73
C PHE A 306 -21.81 -5.14 20.11
N PRO A 307 -22.60 -5.84 19.27
CA PRO A 307 -22.10 -7.03 18.56
C PRO A 307 -20.87 -6.79 17.67
N LEU A 308 -20.61 -5.55 17.23
CA LEU A 308 -19.37 -5.21 16.52
C LEU A 308 -18.16 -5.30 17.45
N ALA A 309 -18.27 -4.77 18.67
CA ALA A 309 -17.21 -4.85 19.67
C ALA A 309 -16.97 -6.30 20.11
N GLU A 310 -18.03 -7.10 20.28
CA GLU A 310 -17.91 -8.53 20.59
C GLU A 310 -17.18 -9.32 19.49
N LYS A 311 -17.38 -8.97 18.20
CA LYS A 311 -16.59 -9.56 17.11
C LYS A 311 -15.11 -9.22 17.20
N VAL A 312 -14.78 -7.98 17.60
CA VAL A 312 -13.39 -7.57 17.83
C VAL A 312 -12.78 -8.36 19.00
N TRP A 313 -13.55 -8.59 20.06
CA TRP A 313 -13.12 -9.40 21.22
C TRP A 313 -13.24 -10.91 21.03
N ALA A 314 -13.79 -11.41 19.93
CA ALA A 314 -13.90 -12.87 19.69
C ALA A 314 -12.53 -13.56 19.73
N HIS A 315 -11.48 -12.86 19.28
CA HIS A 315 -10.09 -13.30 19.34
C HIS A 315 -9.35 -12.88 20.63
N TYR A 316 -10.03 -12.14 21.52
CA TYR A 316 -9.50 -11.59 22.78
C TYR A 316 -10.49 -11.87 23.94
N HIS A 317 -10.40 -13.08 24.50
CA HIS A 317 -11.17 -13.55 25.66
C HIS A 317 -12.70 -13.63 25.48
N GLN A 318 -13.21 -13.59 24.25
CA GLN A 318 -14.64 -13.79 23.92
C GLN A 318 -15.59 -12.93 24.78
N GLN A 319 -15.19 -11.69 25.06
CA GLN A 319 -15.93 -10.83 25.96
C GLN A 319 -17.30 -10.46 25.37
N LYS A 320 -18.33 -10.51 26.21
CA LYS A 320 -19.68 -10.03 25.89
C LYS A 320 -19.95 -8.68 26.50
N ALA A 321 -20.71 -7.86 25.78
CA ALA A 321 -21.16 -6.56 26.22
C ALA A 321 -22.53 -6.66 26.90
N ASP A 322 -22.76 -5.84 27.92
CA ASP A 322 -24.04 -5.69 28.61
C ASP A 322 -24.57 -4.27 28.39
N SER A 323 -25.69 -4.16 27.70
CA SER A 323 -26.33 -2.89 27.32
C SER A 323 -26.87 -2.06 28.50
N HIS A 324 -26.88 -2.61 29.72
CA HIS A 324 -27.28 -1.91 30.95
C HIS A 324 -26.11 -1.31 31.71
N THR A 325 -24.94 -1.94 31.64
CA THR A 325 -23.79 -1.61 32.49
C THR A 325 -22.57 -1.12 31.70
N ASP A 326 -22.47 -1.47 30.42
CA ASP A 326 -21.31 -1.17 29.59
C ASP A 326 -21.51 0.10 28.77
N ARG A 327 -20.43 0.90 28.70
CA ARG A 327 -20.22 1.96 27.72
C ARG A 327 -19.02 1.56 26.88
N ILE A 328 -19.19 1.52 25.55
CA ILE A 328 -18.14 1.06 24.64
C ILE A 328 -17.81 2.19 23.69
N PHE A 329 -16.52 2.49 23.57
CA PHE A 329 -15.99 3.48 22.65
C PHE A 329 -15.26 2.75 21.53
N GLY A 330 -15.36 3.28 20.32
CA GLY A 330 -14.79 2.68 19.12
C GLY A 330 -14.09 3.70 18.25
N VAL A 331 -12.96 3.28 17.67
CA VAL A 331 -12.33 3.96 16.54
C VAL A 331 -12.77 3.25 15.26
N PHE A 332 -13.40 3.99 14.37
CA PHE A 332 -13.82 3.52 13.06
C PHE A 332 -12.88 4.06 11.99
N VAL A 333 -12.36 3.17 11.14
CA VAL A 333 -11.51 3.50 9.99
C VAL A 333 -12.25 3.07 8.73
N GLU A 334 -12.62 4.02 7.88
CA GLU A 334 -13.47 3.77 6.69
C GLU A 334 -14.74 2.98 7.06
N GLY A 335 -15.36 3.35 8.18
CA GLY A 335 -16.56 2.69 8.74
C GLY A 335 -16.32 1.33 9.43
N MET A 336 -15.10 0.79 9.39
CA MET A 336 -14.75 -0.47 10.07
C MET A 336 -14.28 -0.21 11.51
N LEU A 337 -14.84 -0.91 12.48
CA LEU A 337 -14.42 -0.83 13.88
C LEU A 337 -13.00 -1.42 14.06
N ALA A 338 -12.01 -0.54 14.23
CA ALA A 338 -10.59 -0.86 14.25
C ALA A 338 -10.03 -1.04 15.67
N ALA A 339 -10.54 -0.25 16.62
CA ALA A 339 -10.19 -0.35 18.03
C ALA A 339 -11.43 -0.13 18.91
N VAL A 340 -11.41 -0.74 20.09
CA VAL A 340 -12.47 -0.63 21.09
C VAL A 340 -11.88 -0.42 22.48
N ALA A 341 -12.62 0.24 23.35
CA ALA A 341 -12.39 0.27 24.79
C ALA A 341 -13.72 0.31 25.52
N ARG A 342 -13.81 -0.37 26.66
CA ARG A 342 -15.04 -0.46 27.43
C ARG A 342 -14.85 0.11 28.82
N CYS A 343 -15.86 0.83 29.28
CA CYS A 343 -16.05 1.18 30.66
C CYS A 343 -17.30 0.44 31.18
N ARG A 344 -17.11 -0.46 32.15
CA ARG A 344 -18.17 -1.22 32.79
C ARG A 344 -18.55 -0.62 34.13
N ARG A 345 -19.84 -0.39 34.36
CA ARG A 345 -20.39 -0.02 35.67
C ARG A 345 -20.57 -1.25 36.54
N HIS A 346 -19.92 -1.20 37.69
CA HIS A 346 -20.14 -2.10 38.81
C HIS A 346 -20.86 -1.36 39.95
N PRO A 347 -21.46 -2.07 40.92
CA PRO A 347 -22.09 -1.43 42.08
C PRO A 347 -21.15 -0.54 42.90
N ASP A 348 -19.86 -0.89 42.96
CA ASP A 348 -18.83 -0.24 43.78
C ASP A 348 -17.70 0.43 42.97
N GLY A 349 -17.90 0.65 41.66
CA GLY A 349 -16.91 1.38 40.85
C GLY A 349 -17.11 1.28 39.34
N LEU A 350 -16.25 1.98 38.60
CA LEU A 350 -16.12 1.84 37.16
C LEU A 350 -14.85 1.08 36.80
N GLU A 351 -14.95 0.12 35.90
CA GLU A 351 -13.82 -0.64 35.41
C GLU A 351 -13.58 -0.33 33.92
N VAL A 352 -12.35 0.02 33.57
CA VAL A 352 -11.91 0.10 32.18
C VAL A 352 -11.29 -1.23 31.77
N ASP A 353 -11.84 -1.85 30.74
CA ASP A 353 -11.35 -3.11 30.19
C ASP A 353 -11.64 -3.21 28.68
N GLY A 354 -11.32 -4.36 28.08
CA GLY A 354 -11.61 -4.59 26.66
C GLY A 354 -10.88 -3.64 25.71
N VAL A 355 -9.81 -2.97 26.15
CA VAL A 355 -9.01 -2.07 25.30
C VAL A 355 -8.25 -2.92 24.30
N PHE A 356 -8.68 -2.88 23.04
CA PHE A 356 -8.13 -3.73 22.00
C PHE A 356 -8.09 -3.00 20.65
N THR A 357 -7.02 -3.26 19.89
CA THR A 357 -6.89 -2.82 18.50
C THR A 357 -6.60 -4.04 17.65
N LEU A 358 -7.40 -4.22 16.59
CA LEU A 358 -7.21 -5.28 15.60
C LEU A 358 -5.78 -5.23 15.04
N ASP A 359 -5.20 -6.40 14.82
CA ASP A 359 -3.78 -6.55 14.42
C ASP A 359 -3.42 -5.69 13.20
N ASP A 360 -4.30 -5.67 12.19
CA ASP A 360 -4.15 -4.90 10.95
C ASP A 360 -4.06 -3.37 11.15
N PHE A 361 -4.51 -2.88 12.31
CA PHE A 361 -4.62 -1.45 12.64
C PHE A 361 -3.67 -1.01 13.78
N ARG A 362 -2.84 -1.93 14.31
CA ARG A 362 -1.88 -1.61 15.37
C ARG A 362 -0.78 -0.65 14.91
N GLY A 363 -0.17 0.06 15.86
CA GLY A 363 0.92 1.01 15.60
C GLY A 363 0.47 2.37 15.06
N ARG A 364 -0.83 2.61 14.91
CA ARG A 364 -1.40 3.86 14.37
C ARG A 364 -1.88 4.86 15.41
N GLY A 365 -1.79 4.51 16.70
CA GLY A 365 -2.26 5.35 17.80
C GLY A 365 -3.73 5.11 18.20
N TYR A 366 -4.49 4.28 17.50
CA TYR A 366 -5.93 4.10 17.76
C TYR A 366 -6.29 3.61 19.18
N ALA A 367 -5.41 2.86 19.85
CA ALA A 367 -5.60 2.53 21.27
C ALA A 367 -5.62 3.79 22.15
N ARG A 368 -4.80 4.80 21.83
CA ARG A 368 -4.83 6.10 22.50
C ARG A 368 -6.10 6.85 22.13
N ASP A 369 -6.43 6.88 20.84
CA ASP A 369 -7.56 7.64 20.32
C ASP A 369 -8.90 7.16 20.87
N VAL A 370 -9.06 5.85 21.16
CA VAL A 370 -10.26 5.31 21.80
C VAL A 370 -10.29 5.55 23.32
N MET A 371 -9.13 5.54 23.98
CA MET A 371 -9.03 5.72 25.44
C MET A 371 -9.33 7.16 25.87
N GLN A 372 -8.91 8.14 25.09
CA GLN A 372 -9.12 9.55 25.41
C GLN A 372 -10.60 9.95 25.57
N PRO A 373 -11.51 9.66 24.62
CA PRO A 373 -12.93 9.95 24.77
C PRO A 373 -13.57 9.09 25.87
N LEU A 374 -13.15 7.84 26.07
CA LEU A 374 -13.66 7.02 27.17
C LEU A 374 -13.39 7.69 28.53
N VAL A 375 -12.14 8.05 28.79
CA VAL A 375 -11.76 8.70 30.05
C VAL A 375 -12.46 10.05 30.21
N SER A 376 -12.56 10.82 29.13
CA SER A 376 -13.26 12.11 29.13
C SER A 376 -14.75 11.95 29.45
N ALA A 377 -15.40 10.93 28.90
CA ALA A 377 -16.82 10.66 29.08
C ALA A 377 -17.16 10.07 30.46
N CYS A 378 -16.18 9.52 31.18
CA CYS A 378 -16.30 9.13 32.58
C CYS A 378 -16.08 10.31 33.55
N GLY A 379 -15.54 11.43 33.08
CA GLY A 379 -15.38 12.67 33.85
C GLY A 379 -14.67 12.47 35.20
N ASN A 380 -15.40 12.76 36.27
CA ASN A 380 -14.92 12.75 37.66
C ASN A 380 -15.10 11.42 38.38
N GLU A 381 -15.49 10.36 37.67
CA GLU A 381 -15.61 9.03 38.26
C GLU A 381 -14.22 8.42 38.49
N ILE A 382 -14.07 7.65 39.57
CA ILE A 382 -12.86 6.87 39.81
C ILE A 382 -12.90 5.65 38.88
N LEU A 383 -11.84 5.50 38.08
CA LEU A 383 -11.70 4.38 37.15
C LEU A 383 -10.69 3.37 37.68
N TYR A 384 -11.02 2.09 37.61
CA TYR A 384 -10.16 0.98 37.96
C TYR A 384 -9.86 0.13 36.74
N MET A 385 -8.71 -0.54 36.70
CA MET A 385 -8.42 -1.51 35.65
C MET A 385 -7.34 -2.52 36.04
N HIS A 386 -7.24 -3.58 35.24
CA HIS A 386 -6.12 -4.52 35.26
C HIS A 386 -5.30 -4.32 33.98
N SER A 387 -4.13 -3.68 34.10
CA SER A 387 -3.21 -3.52 32.97
C SER A 387 -2.25 -4.70 32.89
N THR A 388 -1.97 -5.23 31.70
CA THR A 388 -0.78 -6.08 31.53
C THR A 388 0.48 -5.26 31.86
N LEU A 389 1.53 -5.91 32.40
CA LEU A 389 2.75 -5.19 32.82
C LEU A 389 3.35 -4.31 31.72
N GLY A 390 3.28 -4.74 30.46
CA GLY A 390 3.81 -3.99 29.31
C GLY A 390 3.02 -2.73 28.93
N LEU A 391 1.79 -2.57 29.43
CA LEU A 391 0.92 -1.43 29.11
C LEU A 391 0.79 -0.40 30.25
N VAL A 392 1.49 -0.61 31.37
CA VAL A 392 1.44 0.30 32.53
C VAL A 392 1.80 1.74 32.14
N GLU A 393 2.91 1.94 31.40
CA GLU A 393 3.33 3.29 30.98
C GLU A 393 2.38 3.92 29.96
N PHE A 394 1.67 3.10 29.19
CA PHE A 394 0.62 3.58 28.29
C PHE A 394 -0.55 4.15 29.09
N TYR A 395 -1.05 3.43 30.10
CA TYR A 395 -2.20 3.90 30.88
C TYR A 395 -1.88 5.07 31.83
N ARG A 396 -0.62 5.21 32.26
CA ARG A 396 -0.17 6.41 32.99
C ARG A 396 -0.38 7.71 32.23
N GLN A 397 -0.33 7.68 30.89
CA GLN A 397 -0.60 8.87 30.06
C GLN A 397 -2.04 9.38 30.23
N PHE A 398 -2.96 8.55 30.75
CA PHE A 398 -4.35 8.91 31.03
C PHE A 398 -4.61 9.17 32.52
N GLY A 399 -3.57 9.22 33.36
CA GLY A 399 -3.68 9.47 34.80
C GLY A 399 -3.93 8.22 35.66
N PHE A 400 -3.76 7.02 35.11
CA PHE A 400 -3.82 5.79 35.92
C PHE A 400 -2.52 5.59 36.70
N GLU A 401 -2.64 5.28 37.98
CA GLU A 401 -1.54 4.96 38.88
C GLU A 401 -1.64 3.51 39.35
N LYS A 402 -0.49 2.91 39.68
CA LYS A 402 -0.46 1.55 40.25
C LYS A 402 -1.08 1.55 41.63
N ILE A 403 -1.93 0.57 41.92
CA ILE A 403 -2.46 0.34 43.26
C ILE A 403 -2.19 -1.11 43.69
N PRO A 404 -2.08 -1.38 45.00
CA PRO A 404 -2.17 -2.73 45.53
C PRO A 404 -3.54 -3.35 45.23
N GLU A 405 -3.60 -4.65 45.00
CA GLU A 405 -4.83 -5.38 44.67
C GLU A 405 -5.93 -5.24 45.74
N GLN A 406 -5.54 -5.15 47.02
CA GLN A 406 -6.47 -4.93 48.13
C GLN A 406 -7.22 -3.59 48.07
N ASN A 407 -6.77 -2.66 47.22
CA ASN A 407 -7.42 -1.36 47.02
C ASN A 407 -8.39 -1.36 45.82
N LEU A 408 -8.58 -2.52 45.15
CA LEU A 408 -9.63 -2.68 44.15
C LEU A 408 -11.00 -2.84 44.82
N PRO A 409 -12.07 -2.32 44.20
CA PRO A 409 -13.43 -2.62 44.62
C PRO A 409 -13.71 -4.14 44.59
N THR A 410 -14.59 -4.58 45.48
CA THR A 410 -14.80 -6.01 45.73
C THR A 410 -15.41 -6.70 44.52
N THR A 411 -16.37 -6.04 43.84
CA THR A 411 -17.03 -6.65 42.68
C THR A 411 -16.11 -6.68 41.44
N ILE A 412 -15.26 -5.67 41.27
CA ILE A 412 -14.23 -5.61 40.21
C ILE A 412 -13.19 -6.71 40.42
N LYS A 413 -12.70 -6.86 41.66
CA LYS A 413 -11.76 -7.92 42.03
C LYS A 413 -12.36 -9.31 41.79
N ALA A 414 -13.59 -9.55 42.22
CA ALA A 414 -14.26 -10.85 42.06
C ALA A 414 -14.41 -11.26 40.59
N ARG A 415 -14.69 -10.30 39.69
CA ARG A 415 -14.74 -10.56 38.25
C ARG A 415 -13.37 -10.97 37.69
N PHE A 416 -12.30 -10.35 38.18
CA PHE A 416 -10.94 -10.67 37.78
C PHE A 416 -10.51 -12.07 38.27
N ASP A 417 -10.82 -12.41 39.52
CA ASP A 417 -10.51 -13.73 40.09
C ASP A 417 -11.22 -14.87 39.35
N PHE A 418 -12.47 -14.65 38.93
CA PHE A 418 -13.22 -15.59 38.09
C PHE A 418 -12.55 -15.80 36.72
N ALA A 419 -12.05 -14.72 36.10
CA ALA A 419 -11.36 -14.79 34.81
C ALA A 419 -9.96 -15.46 34.90
N MET A 420 -9.29 -15.41 36.05
CA MET A 420 -8.00 -16.09 36.29
C MET A 420 -8.11 -17.61 36.43
N GLY A 421 -9.28 -18.16 36.79
CA GLY A 421 -9.52 -19.61 36.74
C GLY A 421 -9.33 -20.19 35.33
N GLU A 422 -9.47 -19.34 34.29
CA GLU A 422 -9.23 -19.66 32.88
C GLU A 422 -7.89 -19.12 32.34
N MET A 423 -7.12 -18.36 33.14
CA MET A 423 -5.91 -17.63 32.71
C MET A 423 -4.77 -17.69 33.76
N GLN A 424 -4.07 -18.83 33.83
CA GLN A 424 -2.81 -18.92 34.58
C GLN A 424 -1.69 -18.09 33.91
N GLY A 425 -1.08 -17.17 34.65
CA GLY A 425 0.18 -16.49 34.27
C GLY A 425 0.06 -15.05 33.73
N SER A 426 -1.08 -14.38 33.90
CA SER A 426 -1.43 -13.14 33.18
C SER A 426 -0.60 -11.89 33.46
N ASN A 427 0.31 -11.89 34.45
CA ASN A 427 1.22 -10.76 34.75
C ASN A 427 0.55 -9.38 34.58
N VAL A 428 -0.47 -9.11 35.41
CA VAL A 428 -1.20 -7.85 35.40
C VAL A 428 -0.89 -6.99 36.62
N GLN A 429 -1.19 -5.70 36.51
CA GLN A 429 -1.04 -4.68 37.52
C GLN A 429 -2.38 -3.97 37.71
N PRO A 430 -3.00 -4.06 38.90
CA PRO A 430 -4.12 -3.20 39.27
C PRO A 430 -3.71 -1.74 39.18
N MET A 431 -4.55 -0.94 38.52
CA MET A 431 -4.35 0.50 38.38
C MET A 431 -5.65 1.25 38.66
N MET A 432 -5.51 2.49 39.12
CA MET A 432 -6.63 3.37 39.41
C MET A 432 -6.33 4.78 38.92
N ARG A 433 -7.32 5.42 38.32
CA ARG A 433 -7.30 6.84 37.96
C ARG A 433 -8.26 7.58 38.90
N ARG A 434 -7.72 8.55 39.62
CA ARG A 434 -8.53 9.50 40.41
C ARG A 434 -9.13 10.55 39.48
N ALA A 435 -10.25 11.13 39.90
CA ALA A 435 -10.76 12.35 39.29
C ALA A 435 -9.64 13.40 39.31
N THR A 436 -9.33 13.99 38.16
CA THR A 436 -8.56 15.23 38.11
C THR A 436 -9.53 16.34 38.46
N ASP A 437 -9.31 17.04 39.57
CA ASP A 437 -9.94 18.34 39.81
C ASP A 437 -9.61 19.23 38.61
N GLN A 438 -10.62 19.57 37.79
CA GLN A 438 -10.45 20.57 36.74
C GLN A 438 -10.32 21.96 37.34
#